data_AF-A0A9Q0Q3I9-F1
#
_entry.id   AF-A0A9Q0Q3I9-F1
#
_cell.length_a   1.000
_cell.length_b   1.000
_cell.length_c   1.000
_cell.angle_alpha   90.00
_cell.angle_beta   90.00
_cell.angle_gamma   90.00
#
_symmetry.space_group_name_H-M   'P 1'
#
loop_
_entity.id
_entity.type
_entity.pdbx_description
1 polymer ?
#
loop_
_entity_poly.entity_id
_entity_poly.type
_entity_poly.pdbx_seq_one_letter_code
_entity_poly.pdbx_strand_id
1 'polypeptide(L)'
;MDLDYLLAIPSWNSVGILVTFFTYLAIAGSLIPAKLVPGVTLQDGSRLHYRCNGLLSMLLLALLLGVGAKMGLLSLTVISERGLELLSATFIFSFLVALALYAAGCKSRNRSSSLKPYVTGNLIHDWSTAQSFFFGH
;
A
#
# COMPACT_ATOMS: atom_id res chain seq x y z
N MET A 1 31.80 -12.27 1.03
CA MET A 1 30.49 -11.79 0.56
C MET A 1 29.60 -11.78 1.78
N ASP A 2 29.50 -10.60 2.39
CA ASP A 2 28.87 -10.41 3.69
C ASP A 2 27.36 -10.58 3.56
N LEU A 3 26.79 -11.46 4.37
CA LEU A 3 25.37 -11.80 4.39
C LEU A 3 24.47 -10.57 4.60
N ASP A 4 25.04 -9.51 5.17
CA ASP A 4 24.44 -8.20 5.44
C ASP A 4 24.05 -7.43 4.16
N TYR A 5 24.73 -7.67 3.03
CA TYR A 5 24.36 -7.08 1.74
C TYR A 5 23.17 -7.79 1.08
N LEU A 6 22.99 -9.08 1.39
CA LEU A 6 21.94 -9.91 0.80
C LEU A 6 20.60 -9.73 1.55
N LEU A 7 20.68 -9.39 2.83
CA LEU A 7 19.56 -9.04 3.70
C LEU A 7 19.72 -7.56 4.10
N ALA A 8 19.60 -6.65 3.13
CA ALA A 8 19.76 -5.21 3.37
C ALA A 8 18.82 -4.75 4.49
N ILE A 9 19.34 -4.64 5.72
CA ILE A 9 18.54 -4.32 6.89
C ILE A 9 18.05 -2.88 6.72
N PRO A 10 16.74 -2.62 6.74
CA PRO A 10 16.23 -1.29 6.48
C PRO A 10 16.65 -0.33 7.59
N SER A 11 17.31 0.77 7.23
CA SER A 11 17.64 1.82 8.20
C SER A 11 16.39 2.57 8.65
N TRP A 12 16.45 3.19 9.84
CA TRP A 12 15.37 4.04 10.36
C TRP A 12 15.02 5.20 9.42
N ASN A 13 15.98 5.70 8.65
CA ASN A 13 15.74 6.72 7.63
C ASN A 13 14.88 6.17 6.49
N SER A 14 15.23 5.00 5.96
CA SER A 14 14.48 4.32 4.89
C SER A 14 13.06 3.96 5.35
N VAL A 15 12.90 3.51 6.60
CA VAL A 15 11.58 3.28 7.22
C VAL A 15 10.81 4.59 7.34
N GLY A 16 11.44 5.67 7.80
CA GLY A 16 10.81 6.99 7.90
C GLY A 16 10.32 7.53 6.55
N ILE A 17 11.11 7.36 5.49
CA ILE A 17 10.72 7.73 4.12
C ILE A 17 9.50 6.91 3.69
N LEU A 18 9.52 5.59 3.90
CA LEU A 18 8.44 4.69 3.54
C LEU A 18 7.13 5.04 4.27
N VAL A 19 7.20 5.23 5.58
CA VAL A 19 6.05 5.62 6.41
C VAL A 19 5.51 6.97 5.96
N THR A 20 6.37 7.97 5.76
CA THR A 20 5.96 9.30 5.29
C THR A 20 5.24 9.21 3.95
N PHE A 21 5.75 8.38 3.02
CA PHE A 21 5.13 8.15 1.73
C PHE A 21 3.73 7.51 1.84
N PHE A 22 3.59 6.43 2.62
CA PHE A 22 2.28 5.81 2.82
C PHE A 22 1.30 6.69 3.59
N THR A 23 1.77 7.46 4.58
CA THR A 23 0.97 8.46 5.28
C THR A 23 0.50 9.54 4.32
N TYR A 24 1.38 10.04 3.44
CA TYR A 24 0.99 10.97 2.39
C TYR A 24 -0.10 10.37 1.50
N LEU A 25 0.05 9.13 1.03
CA LEU A 25 -0.95 8.46 0.20
C LEU A 25 -2.29 8.32 0.93
N ALA A 26 -2.29 7.96 2.21
CA ALA A 26 -3.49 7.82 3.02
C ALA A 26 -4.21 9.17 3.20
N ILE A 27 -3.46 10.24 3.52
CA ILE A 27 -4.00 11.60 3.69
C ILE A 27 -4.50 12.13 2.36
N ALA A 28 -3.68 12.10 1.31
CA ALA A 28 -4.02 12.59 -0.01
C ALA A 28 -5.23 11.84 -0.59
N GLY A 29 -5.24 10.50 -0.50
CA GLY A 29 -6.35 9.67 -0.95
C GLY A 29 -7.67 9.95 -0.21
N SER A 30 -7.62 10.39 1.04
CA SER A 30 -8.80 10.61 1.88
C SER A 30 -9.33 12.04 1.87
N LEU A 31 -8.44 13.05 1.84
CA LEU A 31 -8.79 14.46 1.97
C LEU A 31 -8.91 15.20 0.63
N ILE A 32 -8.14 14.82 -0.39
CA ILE A 32 -8.16 15.54 -1.66
C ILE A 32 -9.52 15.34 -2.36
N PRO A 33 -10.13 16.41 -2.92
CA PRO A 33 -11.37 16.31 -3.65
C PRO A 33 -11.26 15.26 -4.76
N ALA A 34 -12.11 14.26 -4.67
CA ALA A 34 -12.10 13.10 -5.57
C ALA A 34 -13.43 13.00 -6.30
N LYS A 35 -13.37 12.53 -7.54
CA LYS A 35 -14.59 12.09 -8.23
C LYS A 35 -15.00 10.74 -7.64
N LEU A 36 -16.22 10.66 -7.14
CA LEU A 36 -16.82 9.42 -6.67
C LEU A 36 -17.37 8.66 -7.89
N VAL A 37 -16.74 7.55 -8.21
CA VAL A 37 -17.10 6.71 -9.34
C VAL A 37 -17.83 5.46 -8.80
N PRO A 38 -19.04 5.14 -9.29
CA PRO A 38 -19.72 3.90 -8.93
C PRO A 38 -18.94 2.72 -9.51
N GLY A 39 -18.61 1.77 -8.65
CA GLY A 39 -17.96 0.51 -8.98
C GLY A 39 -18.97 -0.61 -9.21
N VAL A 40 -18.47 -1.84 -9.04
CA VAL A 40 -19.24 -3.07 -9.21
C VAL A 40 -20.39 -3.18 -8.18
N THR A 41 -21.50 -3.77 -8.62
CA THR A 41 -22.59 -4.19 -7.74
C THR A 41 -22.19 -5.46 -7.01
N LEU A 42 -22.28 -5.44 -5.68
CA LEU A 42 -22.05 -6.60 -4.83
C LEU A 42 -23.21 -7.59 -4.94
N GLN A 43 -23.00 -8.82 -4.46
CA GLN A 43 -24.03 -9.88 -4.48
C GLN A 43 -25.27 -9.52 -3.63
N ASP A 44 -25.13 -8.59 -2.68
CA ASP A 44 -26.21 -8.08 -1.85
C ASP A 44 -26.98 -6.90 -2.48
N GLY A 45 -26.64 -6.52 -3.72
CA GLY A 45 -27.26 -5.41 -4.45
C GLY A 45 -26.72 -4.03 -4.09
N SER A 46 -25.81 -3.91 -3.11
CA SER A 46 -25.13 -2.66 -2.80
C SER A 46 -24.08 -2.32 -3.87
N ARG A 47 -23.71 -1.04 -3.98
CA ARG A 47 -22.66 -0.58 -4.93
C ARG A 47 -21.47 -0.02 -4.17
N LEU A 48 -20.28 -0.46 -4.56
CA LEU A 48 -19.05 0.10 -4.05
C LEU A 48 -18.78 1.45 -4.73
N HIS A 49 -18.46 2.49 -3.97
CA HIS A 49 -18.12 3.81 -4.52
C HIS A 49 -16.64 4.10 -4.31
N TYR A 50 -15.91 4.31 -5.40
CA TYR A 50 -14.48 4.57 -5.38
C TYR A 50 -14.21 6.07 -5.50
N ARG A 51 -13.26 6.55 -4.69
CA ARG A 51 -12.74 7.92 -4.80
C ARG A 51 -11.55 7.93 -5.75
N CYS A 52 -11.73 8.50 -6.93
CA CYS A 52 -10.67 8.63 -7.92
C CYS A 52 -10.01 10.02 -7.81
N ASN A 53 -8.90 10.10 -7.07
CA ASN A 53 -8.05 11.29 -6.97
C ASN A 53 -6.57 11.00 -7.31
N GLY A 54 -6.24 9.82 -7.85
CA GLY A 54 -4.85 9.39 -8.06
C GLY A 54 -3.98 10.38 -8.85
N LEU A 55 -4.50 10.93 -9.95
CA LEU A 55 -3.75 11.90 -10.77
C LEU A 55 -3.46 13.19 -9.99
N LEU A 56 -4.47 13.73 -9.28
CA LEU A 56 -4.31 14.96 -8.50
C LEU A 56 -3.34 14.75 -7.33
N SER A 57 -3.45 13.61 -6.64
CA SER A 57 -2.53 13.20 -5.57
C SER A 57 -1.09 13.02 -6.08
N MET A 58 -0.91 12.50 -7.29
CA MET A 58 0.41 12.36 -7.90
C MET A 58 1.01 13.73 -8.25
N LEU A 59 0.24 14.61 -8.88
CA LEU A 59 0.70 15.96 -9.25
C LEU A 59 1.06 16.79 -8.01
N LEU A 60 0.27 16.69 -6.95
CA LEU A 60 0.58 17.36 -5.68
C LEU A 60 1.89 16.84 -5.07
N LEU A 61 2.12 15.53 -5.11
CA LEU A 61 3.37 14.94 -4.60
C LEU A 61 4.57 15.43 -5.41
N ALA A 62 4.45 15.40 -6.74
CA ALA A 62 5.50 15.87 -7.64
C ALA A 62 5.81 17.36 -7.42
N LEU A 63 4.78 18.18 -7.20
CA LEU A 63 4.94 19.60 -6.87
C LEU A 63 5.67 19.78 -5.52
N LEU A 64 5.27 19.06 -4.48
CA LEU A 64 5.89 19.13 -3.15
C LEU A 64 7.36 18.70 -3.20
N LEU A 65 7.67 17.60 -3.89
CA LEU A 65 9.05 17.14 -4.08
C LEU A 65 9.87 18.14 -4.91
N GLY A 66 9.31 18.68 -5.99
CA GLY A 66 9.98 19.66 -6.84
C GLY A 66 10.27 20.97 -6.12
N VAL A 67 9.31 21.49 -5.34
CA VAL A 67 9.50 22.68 -4.50
C VAL A 67 10.50 22.40 -3.38
N GLY A 68 10.38 21.26 -2.69
CA GLY A 68 11.33 20.86 -1.64
C GLY A 68 12.76 20.72 -2.15
N ALA A 69 12.94 20.18 -3.36
CA ALA A 69 14.23 20.11 -4.03
C ALA A 69 14.78 21.50 -4.37
N LYS A 70 13.95 22.38 -4.94
CA LYS A 70 14.36 23.75 -5.27
C LYS A 70 14.76 24.57 -4.03
N MET A 71 14.09 24.36 -2.91
CA MET A 71 14.38 25.04 -1.65
C MET A 71 15.55 24.39 -0.88
N GLY A 72 16.15 23.31 -1.39
CA GLY A 72 17.22 22.57 -0.71
C GLY A 72 16.78 21.84 0.57
N LEU A 73 15.46 21.71 0.79
CA LEU A 73 14.90 21.04 1.97
C LEU A 73 14.94 19.52 1.84
N LEU A 74 14.90 19.00 0.61
CA LEU A 74 14.88 17.57 0.31
C LEU A 74 15.89 17.24 -0.78
N SER A 75 16.80 16.30 -0.49
CA SER A 75 17.65 15.72 -1.52
C SER A 75 16.98 14.48 -2.12
N LEU A 76 16.55 14.57 -3.38
CA LEU A 76 15.95 13.44 -4.10
C LEU A 76 16.94 12.28 -4.30
N THR A 77 18.24 12.55 -4.23
CA THR A 77 19.29 11.53 -4.40
C THR A 77 19.27 10.49 -3.29
N VAL A 78 18.78 10.85 -2.10
CA VAL A 78 18.68 9.95 -0.94
C VAL A 78 17.84 8.72 -1.26
N ILE A 79 16.81 8.85 -2.09
CA ILE A 79 15.95 7.74 -2.50
C ILE A 79 16.73 6.77 -3.41
N SER A 80 17.52 7.30 -4.34
CA SER A 80 18.33 6.49 -5.26
C SER A 80 19.49 5.79 -4.56
N GLU A 81 20.11 6.46 -3.58
CA GLU A 81 21.24 5.92 -2.82
C GLU A 81 20.81 4.81 -1.85
N ARG A 82 19.60 4.92 -1.29
CA ARG A 82 19.04 3.98 -0.31
C ARG A 82 18.12 2.93 -0.95
N GLY A 83 18.12 2.80 -2.28
CA GLY A 83 17.13 2.00 -3.01
C GLY A 83 17.00 0.55 -2.54
N LEU A 84 18.12 -0.11 -2.22
CA LEU A 84 18.13 -1.48 -1.71
C LEU A 84 17.52 -1.59 -0.30
N GLU A 85 17.81 -0.63 0.58
CA GLU A 85 17.22 -0.57 1.92
C GLU A 85 15.71 -0.30 1.86
N LEU A 86 15.28 0.59 0.95
CA LEU A 86 13.87 0.88 0.69
C LEU A 86 13.12 -0.35 0.14
N LEU A 87 13.75 -1.10 -0.75
CA LEU A 87 13.19 -2.35 -1.29
C LEU A 87 12.95 -3.36 -0.16
N SER A 88 13.95 -3.59 0.68
CA SER A 88 13.86 -4.49 1.84
C SER A 88 12.80 -4.02 2.85
N ALA A 89 12.79 -2.72 3.18
CA ALA A 89 11.77 -2.11 4.05
C ALA A 89 10.36 -2.35 3.52
N THR A 90 10.15 -2.12 2.22
CA THR A 90 8.86 -2.28 1.56
C THR A 90 8.42 -3.74 1.53
N PHE A 91 9.35 -4.67 1.32
CA PHE A 91 9.07 -6.10 1.34
C PHE A 91 8.60 -6.56 2.73
N ILE A 92 9.33 -6.18 3.78
CA ILE A 92 8.96 -6.47 5.17
C ILE A 92 7.60 -5.84 5.50
N PHE A 93 7.40 -4.57 5.13
CA PHE A 93 6.14 -3.87 5.34
C PHE A 93 4.97 -4.57 4.65
N SER A 94 5.14 -5.00 3.40
CA SER A 94 4.13 -5.75 2.65
C SER A 94 3.72 -7.03 3.37
N PHE A 95 4.69 -7.80 3.86
CA PHE A 95 4.43 -9.02 4.64
C PHE A 95 3.66 -8.72 5.93
N LEU A 96 4.04 -7.67 6.67
CA LEU A 96 3.35 -7.24 7.89
C LEU A 96 1.90 -6.80 7.60
N VAL A 97 1.68 -6.02 6.53
CA VAL A 97 0.33 -5.58 6.13
C VAL A 97 -0.52 -6.76 5.69
N ALA A 98 0.03 -7.68 4.90
CA ALA A 98 -0.68 -8.89 4.50
C ALA A 98 -1.10 -9.74 5.71
N LEU A 99 -0.20 -9.91 6.69
CA LEU A 99 -0.52 -10.61 7.94
C LEU A 99 -1.59 -9.86 8.75
N ALA A 100 -1.52 -8.53 8.82
CA ALA A 100 -2.52 -7.71 9.50
C ALA A 100 -3.89 -7.79 8.83
N LEU A 101 -3.94 -7.76 7.50
CA LEU A 101 -5.17 -7.93 6.71
C LEU A 101 -5.74 -9.33 6.88
N TYR A 102 -4.89 -10.37 6.88
CA TYR A 102 -5.31 -11.73 7.17
C TYR A 102 -5.93 -11.85 8.57
N ALA A 103 -5.26 -11.33 9.60
CA ALA A 103 -5.77 -11.32 10.97
C ALA A 103 -7.09 -10.52 11.10
N ALA A 104 -7.18 -9.36 10.43
CA ALA A 104 -8.42 -8.56 10.39
C ALA A 104 -9.56 -9.31 9.67
N GLY A 105 -9.26 -9.99 8.57
CA GLY A 105 -10.22 -10.84 7.85
C GLY A 105 -10.70 -12.01 8.69
N CYS A 106 -9.81 -12.70 9.39
CA CYS A 106 -10.16 -13.77 10.33
C CYS A 106 -11.01 -13.27 11.51
N LYS A 107 -10.72 -12.08 12.03
CA LYS A 107 -11.52 -11.45 13.10
C LYS A 107 -12.90 -10.98 12.60
N SER A 108 -12.98 -10.56 11.34
CA SER A 108 -14.21 -10.12 10.68
C SER A 108 -15.13 -11.26 10.23
N ARG A 109 -14.99 -12.48 10.78
CA ARG A 109 -15.78 -13.69 10.49
C ARG A 109 -17.30 -13.58 10.77
N ASN A 110 -17.83 -12.37 10.93
CA ASN A 110 -19.25 -12.06 10.94
C ASN A 110 -19.64 -11.18 9.72
N ARG A 111 -20.40 -11.81 8.81
CA ARG A 111 -21.22 -11.21 7.75
C ARG A 111 -20.57 -10.16 6.82
N SER A 112 -19.92 -10.64 5.77
CA SER A 112 -20.08 -10.04 4.44
C SER A 112 -20.64 -11.11 3.52
N SER A 113 -21.93 -11.03 3.23
CA SER A 113 -22.63 -11.91 2.27
C SER A 113 -22.07 -11.81 0.85
N SER A 114 -21.22 -10.82 0.57
CA SER A 114 -20.59 -10.64 -0.74
C SER A 114 -19.23 -11.35 -0.90
N LEU A 115 -18.72 -12.06 0.11
CA LEU A 115 -17.40 -12.70 0.14
C LEU A 115 -17.44 -14.24 0.30
N LYS A 116 -18.49 -14.92 -0.15
CA LYS A 116 -18.48 -16.39 -0.29
C LYS A 116 -18.45 -16.76 -1.78
N PRO A 117 -17.59 -17.70 -2.26
CA PRO A 117 -16.90 -18.76 -1.52
C PRO A 117 -15.44 -19.01 -1.99
N TYR A 118 -14.42 -18.46 -1.33
CA TYR A 118 -13.04 -18.96 -1.52
C TYR A 118 -12.14 -18.67 -0.32
N VAL A 119 -12.63 -18.93 0.89
CA VAL A 119 -11.78 -19.02 2.09
C VAL A 119 -11.91 -20.44 2.57
N THR A 120 -10.91 -21.25 2.21
CA THR A 120 -10.90 -22.71 2.39
C THR A 120 -10.42 -23.07 3.81
N GLY A 121 -9.87 -22.10 4.54
CA GLY A 121 -9.33 -22.29 5.90
C GLY A 121 -7.92 -22.90 5.90
N ASN A 122 -7.29 -23.02 4.73
CA ASN A 122 -5.89 -23.42 4.60
C ASN A 122 -5.04 -22.16 4.33
N LEU A 123 -4.10 -21.87 5.23
CA LEU A 123 -3.24 -20.67 5.21
C LEU A 123 -2.56 -20.43 3.86
N ILE A 124 -2.10 -21.50 3.21
CA ILE A 124 -1.38 -21.41 1.93
C ILE A 124 -2.31 -21.01 0.77
N HIS A 125 -3.54 -21.53 0.75
CA HIS A 125 -4.51 -21.21 -0.29
C HIS A 125 -5.09 -19.81 -0.10
N ASP A 126 -5.45 -19.45 1.13
CA ASP A 126 -6.03 -18.14 1.43
C ASP A 126 -5.00 -17.01 1.20
N TRP A 127 -3.71 -17.27 1.46
CA TRP A 127 -2.60 -16.36 1.12
C TRP A 127 -2.48 -16.17 -0.40
N SER A 128 -2.49 -17.26 -1.17
CA SER A 128 -2.42 -17.19 -2.63
C SER A 128 -3.62 -16.46 -3.24
N THR A 129 -4.83 -16.71 -2.73
CA THR A 129 -6.05 -16.01 -3.17
C THR A 129 -6.02 -14.52 -2.83
N ALA A 130 -5.52 -14.14 -1.64
CA ALA A 130 -5.32 -12.73 -1.27
C ALA A 130 -4.31 -12.02 -2.20
N GLN A 131 -3.24 -12.71 -2.60
CA GLN A 131 -2.25 -12.18 -3.55
C GLN A 131 -2.78 -12.10 -4.99
N SER A 132 -3.64 -13.05 -5.39
CA SER A 132 -4.29 -13.08 -6.72
C SER A 132 -5.25 -11.91 -6.93
N PHE A 133 -5.96 -11.48 -5.87
CA PHE A 133 -6.82 -10.30 -5.91
C PHE A 133 -6.03 -9.00 -6.14
N PHE A 134 -4.74 -8.99 -5.77
CA PHE A 134 -3.83 -7.86 -5.96
C PHE A 134 -3.25 -7.77 -7.38
N PHE A 135 -3.22 -8.89 -8.12
CA PHE A 135 -2.60 -8.98 -9.45
C PHE A 135 -3.58 -9.07 -10.63
N GLY A 136 -4.89 -8.99 -10.37
CA GLY A 136 -5.94 -8.72 -11.36
C GLY A 136 -5.78 -9.42 -12.69
N HIS A 137 -6.31 -10.65 -12.80
CA HIS A 137 -6.48 -11.33 -14.08
C HIS A 137 -7.96 -11.47 -14.43
#